data_AF-A0A1Z9BQU9-F1
#
_entry.id   AF-A0A1Z9BQU9-F1
#
_cell.length_a   1.000
_cell.length_b   1.000
_cell.length_c   1.000
_cell.angle_alpha   90.00
_cell.angle_beta   90.00
_cell.angle_gamma   90.00
#
_symmetry.space_group_name_H-M   'P 1'
#
loop_
_entity.id
_entity.type
_entity.pdbx_description
1 polymer ?
#
loop_
_entity_poly.entity_id
_entity_poly.type
_entity_poly.pdbx_seq_one_letter_code
_entity_poly.pdbx_strand_id
1 'polypeptide(L)'
;MTKMKTNKLLFAGWALAGIALLPTSAGAAAKAKPTFTEDVASIIFNNCTECHRSGQAAPFELTNYANVKKRARLIAKVTEDRYMPPWHPVEGHGKFLDERRLTEDELATLKNWQKTGMTEGPADKLPEPTKFESDWLLGKPDLIVTMPEAFTVPADGQDIYRNFVIPLDLKEDKWVAAFEVRPGARSVLHHVIIRLDETGEARKADGARGKPGFSGMRGVGRGRGSSRDIFSGSLGGLGGWAVGGTPRILPLGLARQLPAGADLVLNSHLHPSGKEEKEKTTIGLYFADKKPDRTLIGFQVPPLFGSVSGLDIPAGKNNYELTSSFTSPVDIELIGVGAHMHYLGHTAKATAILPDGSTKPLFYISEWDFNWQNNYFYEKPVQLPAGTTIKGVVTFDNSAENPHNPHNPPRRVKWGLESTDEMGSVNFRAVPVNESDVDRFKDAVRDQFVDEIRVAAEKRFNNRNVSRSGRSGGGDLADRLRDRLGDRSGGSSSQTGNSRLGGDWRGRLGSRLKELDKNNNGVIEADEVDDRSRRYIRFIDTNKDGEVSKEELSSLNGR
;
A
#
# COMPACT_ATOMS: atom_id res chain seq x y z
N MET A 1 40.42 -3.49 73.48
CA MET A 1 39.25 -4.03 72.76
C MET A 1 39.47 -3.81 71.28
N THR A 2 39.60 -4.92 70.56
CA THR A 2 39.33 -5.16 69.13
C THR A 2 39.86 -4.18 68.07
N LYS A 3 40.99 -4.56 67.45
CA LYS A 3 41.42 -4.13 66.11
C LYS A 3 40.93 -5.13 65.06
N MET A 4 40.37 -4.59 63.98
CA MET A 4 39.97 -5.31 62.76
C MET A 4 41.16 -6.01 62.09
N LYS A 5 40.93 -7.24 61.61
CA LYS A 5 41.79 -7.90 60.62
C LYS A 5 40.92 -8.34 59.43
N THR A 6 41.37 -7.92 58.27
CA THR A 6 41.02 -8.36 56.92
C THR A 6 41.26 -9.86 56.75
N ASN A 7 40.38 -10.53 56.00
CA ASN A 7 40.72 -11.78 55.32
C ASN A 7 40.12 -11.79 53.91
N LYS A 8 41.00 -12.02 52.95
CA LYS A 8 40.73 -12.25 51.53
C LYS A 8 40.16 -13.66 51.35
N LEU A 9 39.14 -13.81 50.52
CA LEU A 9 38.77 -15.09 49.90
C LEU A 9 38.71 -14.89 48.39
N LEU A 10 39.60 -15.60 47.71
CA LEU A 10 39.64 -15.78 46.26
C LEU A 10 38.51 -16.76 45.86
N PHE A 11 37.66 -16.37 44.91
CA PHE A 11 36.90 -17.32 44.11
C PHE A 11 37.22 -17.08 42.63
N ALA A 12 37.84 -18.08 42.03
CA ALA A 12 38.04 -18.19 40.59
C ALA A 12 36.70 -18.52 39.94
N GLY A 13 36.14 -17.60 39.17
CA GLY A 13 34.97 -17.82 38.31
C GLY A 13 35.42 -18.19 36.90
N TRP A 14 35.14 -19.42 36.49
CA TRP A 14 35.32 -19.90 35.12
C TRP A 14 34.41 -19.13 34.15
N ALA A 15 34.99 -18.48 33.15
CA ALA A 15 34.25 -17.92 32.02
C ALA A 15 33.98 -19.03 31.00
N LEU A 16 32.76 -19.59 31.02
CA LEU A 16 32.24 -20.41 29.92
C LEU A 16 31.74 -19.47 28.83
N ALA A 17 32.53 -19.31 27.78
CA ALA A 17 32.09 -18.71 26.52
C ALA A 17 31.11 -19.67 25.83
N GLY A 18 29.81 -19.49 26.09
CA GLY A 18 28.75 -20.14 25.35
C GLY A 18 28.64 -19.54 23.96
N ILE A 19 29.26 -20.16 22.96
CA ILE A 19 28.97 -19.92 21.55
C ILE A 19 27.55 -20.46 21.32
N ALA A 20 26.56 -19.56 21.27
CA ALA A 20 25.25 -19.88 20.77
C ALA A 20 25.35 -20.13 19.26
N LEU A 21 25.53 -21.39 18.88
CA LEU A 21 25.30 -21.85 17.51
C LEU A 21 23.81 -21.68 17.20
N LEU A 22 23.46 -20.59 16.53
CA LEU A 22 22.18 -20.47 15.84
C LEU A 22 22.11 -21.62 14.82
N PRO A 23 21.04 -22.42 14.78
CA PRO A 23 20.89 -23.43 13.74
C PRO A 23 20.77 -22.71 12.40
N THR A 24 21.82 -22.79 11.59
CA THR A 24 21.69 -22.56 10.15
C THR A 24 20.78 -23.67 9.62
N SER A 25 19.59 -23.32 9.16
CA SER A 25 18.73 -24.20 8.36
C SER A 25 19.45 -24.49 7.04
N ALA A 26 20.41 -25.42 7.08
CA ALA A 26 20.93 -26.06 5.89
C ALA A 26 19.79 -26.91 5.34
N GLY A 27 19.18 -26.48 4.23
CA GLY A 27 18.19 -27.27 3.52
C GLY A 27 18.76 -28.66 3.23
N ALA A 28 18.11 -29.70 3.73
CA ALA A 28 18.47 -31.06 3.39
C ALA A 28 18.12 -31.26 1.91
N ALA A 29 19.11 -31.71 1.11
CA ALA A 29 18.92 -31.95 -0.32
C ALA A 29 17.71 -32.85 -0.60
N ALA A 30 16.90 -32.49 -1.60
CA ALA A 30 15.68 -33.22 -1.92
C ALA A 30 15.93 -34.72 -2.15
N LYS A 31 15.22 -35.58 -1.41
CA LYS A 31 15.30 -37.04 -1.59
C LYS A 31 14.76 -37.46 -2.96
N ALA A 32 15.35 -38.50 -3.55
CA ALA A 32 14.90 -39.06 -4.83
C ALA A 32 13.54 -39.80 -4.71
N LYS A 33 13.25 -40.40 -3.55
CA LYS A 33 12.00 -41.11 -3.24
C LYS A 33 11.46 -40.67 -1.88
N PRO A 34 10.93 -39.43 -1.78
CA PRO A 34 10.39 -38.92 -0.54
C PRO A 34 9.10 -39.64 -0.13
N THR A 35 8.75 -39.59 1.15
CA THR A 35 7.46 -40.07 1.68
C THR A 35 6.60 -38.91 2.17
N PHE A 36 5.30 -39.13 2.33
CA PHE A 36 4.43 -38.10 2.86
C PHE A 36 4.78 -37.74 4.29
N THR A 37 4.88 -38.73 5.17
CA THR A 37 5.02 -38.52 6.61
C THR A 37 6.37 -37.88 6.96
N GLU A 38 7.46 -38.25 6.30
CA GLU A 38 8.78 -37.72 6.64
C GLU A 38 9.15 -36.43 5.91
N ASP A 39 8.71 -36.26 4.66
CA ASP A 39 9.25 -35.21 3.77
C ASP A 39 8.19 -34.19 3.30
N VAL A 40 6.99 -34.64 2.92
CA VAL A 40 5.97 -33.74 2.32
C VAL A 40 5.07 -33.09 3.35
N ALA A 41 4.73 -33.80 4.44
CA ALA A 41 3.75 -33.34 5.42
C ALA A 41 4.17 -32.01 6.04
N SER A 42 5.44 -31.85 6.43
CA SER A 42 5.96 -30.58 6.98
C SER A 42 5.82 -29.42 5.99
N ILE A 43 6.10 -29.65 4.69
CA ILE A 43 5.96 -28.62 3.65
C ILE A 43 4.50 -28.17 3.55
N ILE A 44 3.57 -29.14 3.47
CA ILE A 44 2.14 -28.86 3.35
C ILE A 44 1.58 -28.19 4.60
N PHE A 45 1.93 -28.69 5.79
CA PHE A 45 1.42 -28.20 7.06
C PHE A 45 1.90 -26.77 7.32
N ASN A 46 3.16 -26.47 7.04
CA ASN A 46 3.72 -25.14 7.27
C ASN A 46 3.27 -24.09 6.24
N ASN A 47 3.06 -24.48 4.97
CA ASN A 47 2.87 -23.50 3.89
C ASN A 47 1.46 -23.49 3.29
N CYS A 48 0.66 -24.54 3.49
CA CYS A 48 -0.63 -24.68 2.80
C CYS A 48 -1.82 -24.76 3.76
N THR A 49 -1.68 -25.37 4.94
CA THR A 49 -2.84 -25.68 5.79
C THR A 49 -3.49 -24.47 6.46
N GLU A 50 -2.82 -23.32 6.53
CA GLU A 50 -3.43 -22.06 7.01
C GLU A 50 -4.70 -21.73 6.20
N CYS A 51 -4.61 -21.85 4.87
CA CYS A 51 -5.71 -21.57 3.94
C CYS A 51 -6.48 -22.84 3.55
N HIS A 52 -5.80 -23.98 3.44
CA HIS A 52 -6.37 -25.28 3.02
C HIS A 52 -6.82 -26.13 4.21
N ARG A 53 -7.67 -25.56 5.06
CA ARG A 53 -8.36 -26.28 6.14
C ARG A 53 -9.83 -25.88 6.16
N SER A 54 -10.64 -26.66 6.88
CA SER A 54 -12.08 -26.44 6.97
C SER A 54 -12.41 -25.01 7.39
N GLY A 55 -13.38 -24.40 6.72
CA GLY A 55 -13.83 -23.06 7.07
C GLY A 55 -12.83 -21.95 6.77
N GLN A 56 -11.76 -22.17 5.99
CA GLN A 56 -10.81 -21.12 5.55
C GLN A 56 -10.97 -20.76 4.07
N ALA A 57 -10.03 -19.99 3.52
CA ALA A 57 -10.15 -19.34 2.20
C ALA A 57 -10.12 -20.32 1.02
N ALA A 58 -9.43 -21.46 1.14
CA ALA A 58 -9.26 -22.35 0.01
C ALA A 58 -10.46 -23.30 -0.19
N PRO A 59 -10.78 -23.69 -1.44
CA PRO A 59 -11.96 -24.49 -1.76
C PRO A 59 -11.84 -25.98 -1.36
N PHE A 60 -10.70 -26.38 -0.82
CA PHE A 60 -10.47 -27.76 -0.36
C PHE A 60 -9.39 -27.84 0.70
N GLU A 61 -9.42 -28.93 1.45
CA GLU A 61 -8.49 -29.21 2.54
C GLU A 61 -7.22 -29.94 2.07
N LEU A 62 -6.10 -29.66 2.75
CA LEU A 62 -4.79 -30.31 2.60
C LEU A 62 -4.25 -30.78 3.97
N THR A 63 -5.15 -31.21 4.85
CA THR A 63 -4.89 -31.51 6.27
C THR A 63 -4.42 -32.95 6.54
N ASN A 64 -4.41 -33.83 5.54
CA ASN A 64 -4.01 -35.24 5.69
C ASN A 64 -3.51 -35.85 4.36
N TYR A 65 -2.88 -37.02 4.45
CA TYR A 65 -2.31 -37.75 3.29
C TYR A 65 -3.32 -37.95 2.15
N ALA A 66 -4.52 -38.43 2.46
CA ALA A 66 -5.52 -38.74 1.43
C ALA A 66 -5.91 -37.49 0.61
N ASN A 67 -6.10 -36.36 1.31
CA ASN A 67 -6.42 -35.08 0.71
C ASN A 67 -5.28 -34.52 -0.17
N VAL A 68 -4.03 -34.66 0.29
CA VAL A 68 -2.83 -34.21 -0.43
C VAL A 68 -2.57 -35.10 -1.64
N LYS A 69 -2.61 -36.44 -1.47
CA LYS A 69 -2.41 -37.42 -2.56
C LYS A 69 -3.40 -37.22 -3.70
N LYS A 70 -4.69 -37.01 -3.37
CA LYS A 70 -5.75 -36.75 -4.36
C LYS A 70 -5.42 -35.57 -5.28
N ARG A 71 -4.60 -34.63 -4.80
CA ARG A 71 -4.27 -33.36 -5.48
C ARG A 71 -2.79 -33.25 -5.83
N ALA A 72 -1.97 -34.27 -5.63
CA ALA A 72 -0.52 -34.18 -5.75
C ALA A 72 -0.04 -33.66 -7.11
N ARG A 73 -0.71 -34.04 -8.21
CA ARG A 73 -0.41 -33.52 -9.55
C ARG A 73 -0.66 -32.01 -9.66
N LEU A 74 -1.78 -31.54 -9.12
CA LEU A 74 -2.12 -30.13 -9.09
C LEU A 74 -1.13 -29.38 -8.21
N ILE A 75 -0.88 -29.88 -6.99
CA ILE A 75 0.06 -29.29 -6.03
C ILE A 75 1.43 -29.12 -6.69
N ALA A 76 2.01 -30.19 -7.24
CA ALA A 76 3.30 -30.13 -7.90
C ALA A 76 3.34 -29.09 -9.04
N LYS A 77 2.28 -29.01 -9.84
CA LYS A 77 2.17 -28.03 -10.94
C LYS A 77 2.11 -26.59 -10.43
N VAL A 78 1.21 -26.27 -9.50
CA VAL A 78 1.03 -24.90 -9.01
C VAL A 78 2.21 -24.42 -8.16
N THR A 79 2.92 -25.34 -7.49
CA THR A 79 4.15 -24.98 -6.77
C THR A 79 5.33 -24.78 -7.71
N GLU A 80 5.46 -25.60 -8.76
CA GLU A 80 6.50 -25.45 -9.79
C GLU A 80 6.33 -24.13 -10.57
N ASP A 81 5.09 -23.73 -10.84
CA ASP A 81 4.77 -22.44 -11.47
C ASP A 81 4.86 -21.25 -10.50
N ARG A 82 5.18 -21.50 -9.21
CA ARG A 82 5.18 -20.50 -8.12
C ARG A 82 3.88 -19.73 -7.95
N TYR A 83 2.77 -20.28 -8.45
CA TYR A 83 1.42 -19.76 -8.22
C TYR A 83 0.99 -19.97 -6.77
N MET A 84 1.41 -21.09 -6.16
CA MET A 84 1.14 -21.43 -4.78
C MET A 84 2.43 -21.85 -4.04
N PRO A 85 2.53 -21.56 -2.73
CA PRO A 85 1.71 -20.59 -2.01
C PRO A 85 1.98 -19.16 -2.53
N PRO A 86 0.97 -18.27 -2.49
CA PRO A 86 1.06 -16.94 -3.08
C PRO A 86 2.09 -16.09 -2.34
N TRP A 87 3.17 -15.72 -3.02
CA TRP A 87 4.22 -14.85 -2.51
C TRP A 87 4.92 -14.09 -3.64
N HIS A 88 4.53 -12.83 -3.82
CA HIS A 88 4.97 -11.99 -4.93
C HIS A 88 6.29 -11.22 -4.71
N PRO A 89 6.71 -10.88 -3.48
CA PRO A 89 7.97 -10.17 -3.28
C PRO A 89 9.15 -10.99 -3.78
N VAL A 90 9.96 -10.39 -4.64
CA VAL A 90 11.20 -10.96 -5.15
C VAL A 90 12.27 -10.92 -4.06
N GLU A 91 13.05 -12.00 -3.95
CA GLU A 91 14.11 -12.09 -2.94
C GLU A 91 15.20 -11.05 -3.20
N GLY A 92 15.88 -10.65 -2.13
CA GLY A 92 16.90 -9.60 -2.16
C GLY A 92 16.33 -8.17 -2.23
N HIS A 93 15.01 -8.00 -2.34
CA HIS A 93 14.35 -6.68 -2.38
C HIS A 93 13.57 -6.40 -1.09
N GLY A 94 14.17 -6.73 0.04
CA GLY A 94 13.54 -6.70 1.36
C GLY A 94 13.59 -8.08 2.03
N LYS A 95 13.48 -8.09 3.36
CA LYS A 95 13.26 -9.30 4.15
C LYS A 95 11.96 -9.14 4.90
N PHE A 96 11.02 -10.04 4.66
CA PHE A 96 9.66 -9.92 5.17
C PHE A 96 9.34 -11.08 6.11
N LEU A 97 8.46 -10.81 7.07
CA LEU A 97 7.88 -11.84 7.92
C LEU A 97 6.94 -12.72 7.10
N ASP A 98 6.83 -13.99 7.50
CA ASP A 98 5.92 -14.99 6.93
C ASP A 98 6.16 -15.27 5.45
N GLU A 99 7.43 -15.26 5.02
CA GLU A 99 7.79 -15.68 3.68
C GLU A 99 7.35 -17.14 3.46
N ARG A 100 6.39 -17.33 2.56
CA ARG A 100 5.81 -18.65 2.23
C ARG A 100 6.50 -19.31 1.05
N ARG A 101 7.53 -18.69 0.49
CA ARG A 101 8.19 -19.22 -0.71
C ARG A 101 8.77 -20.60 -0.41
N LEU A 102 8.42 -21.56 -1.26
CA LEU A 102 9.05 -22.88 -1.23
C LEU A 102 10.47 -22.80 -1.80
N THR A 103 11.40 -23.42 -1.09
CA THR A 103 12.79 -23.60 -1.53
C THR A 103 12.86 -24.56 -2.71
N GLU A 104 13.95 -24.50 -3.48
CA GLU A 104 14.17 -25.44 -4.61
C GLU A 104 14.12 -26.91 -4.17
N ASP A 105 14.62 -27.22 -2.96
CA ASP A 105 14.57 -28.57 -2.40
C ASP A 105 13.14 -29.00 -2.03
N GLU A 106 12.33 -28.09 -1.48
CA GLU A 106 10.91 -28.37 -1.18
C GLU A 106 10.12 -28.60 -2.48
N LEU A 107 10.34 -27.77 -3.50
CA LEU A 107 9.74 -27.92 -4.83
C LEU A 107 10.12 -29.28 -5.45
N ALA A 108 11.41 -29.62 -5.42
CA ALA A 108 11.90 -30.90 -5.90
C ALA A 108 11.33 -32.08 -5.10
N THR A 109 11.17 -31.94 -3.79
CA THR A 109 10.56 -32.96 -2.91
C THR A 109 9.10 -33.22 -3.29
N LEU A 110 8.28 -32.17 -3.45
CA LEU A 110 6.89 -32.30 -3.89
C LEU A 110 6.79 -32.97 -5.27
N LYS A 111 7.64 -32.56 -6.21
CA LYS A 111 7.71 -33.12 -7.57
C LYS A 111 8.14 -34.59 -7.56
N ASN A 112 9.17 -34.95 -6.79
CA ASN A 112 9.66 -36.31 -6.68
C ASN A 112 8.63 -37.23 -6.02
N TRP A 113 7.97 -36.78 -4.95
CA TRP A 113 6.89 -37.53 -4.30
C TRP A 113 5.76 -37.83 -5.27
N GLN A 114 5.33 -36.82 -6.04
CA GLN A 114 4.31 -36.96 -7.07
C GLN A 114 4.70 -38.00 -8.14
N LYS A 115 5.97 -38.01 -8.56
CA LYS A 115 6.48 -38.93 -9.60
C LYS A 115 6.75 -40.35 -9.10
N THR A 116 7.03 -40.53 -7.81
CA THR A 116 7.50 -41.81 -7.23
C THR A 116 6.40 -42.60 -6.53
N GLY A 117 5.14 -42.38 -6.91
CA GLY A 117 3.99 -43.17 -6.43
C GLY A 117 3.30 -42.60 -5.19
N MET A 118 3.75 -41.45 -4.68
CA MET A 118 3.13 -40.73 -3.55
C MET A 118 2.98 -41.61 -2.30
N THR A 119 4.04 -42.32 -1.92
CA THR A 119 4.03 -43.21 -0.76
C THR A 119 3.76 -42.42 0.52
N GLU A 120 2.92 -42.96 1.41
CA GLU A 120 2.57 -42.30 2.67
C GLU A 120 3.77 -42.27 3.63
N GLY A 121 4.43 -43.41 3.83
CA GLY A 121 5.52 -43.53 4.80
C GLY A 121 5.03 -43.95 6.19
N PRO A 122 5.93 -44.11 7.17
CA PRO A 122 5.58 -44.59 8.50
C PRO A 122 4.73 -43.56 9.27
N ALA A 123 3.65 -44.01 9.91
CA ALA A 123 2.71 -43.14 10.61
C ALA A 123 3.32 -42.44 11.84
N ASP A 124 4.28 -43.08 12.51
CA ASP A 124 5.01 -42.55 13.66
C ASP A 124 6.00 -41.42 13.29
N LYS A 125 6.21 -41.18 12.00
CA LYS A 125 7.03 -40.08 11.47
C LYS A 125 6.21 -38.88 11.03
N LEU A 126 4.88 -38.96 11.04
CA LEU A 126 4.04 -37.83 10.65
C LEU A 126 4.30 -36.67 11.62
N PRO A 127 4.71 -35.48 11.13
CA PRO A 127 4.84 -34.31 11.99
C PRO A 127 3.48 -33.97 12.60
N GLU A 128 3.51 -33.48 13.83
CA GLU A 128 2.33 -32.93 14.48
C GLU A 128 1.73 -31.83 13.58
N PRO A 129 0.44 -31.96 13.16
CA PRO A 129 -0.21 -30.92 12.40
C PRO A 129 -0.24 -29.61 13.17
N THR A 130 -0.17 -28.49 12.44
CA THR A 130 -0.34 -27.15 13.02
C THR A 130 -1.68 -27.10 13.77
N LYS A 131 -1.61 -26.88 15.10
CA LYS A 131 -2.80 -26.72 15.93
C LYS A 131 -3.30 -25.28 15.81
N PHE A 132 -4.55 -25.15 15.41
CA PHE A 132 -5.24 -23.86 15.36
C PHE A 132 -6.12 -23.76 16.60
N GLU A 133 -5.74 -22.91 17.55
CA GLU A 133 -6.45 -22.69 18.82
C GLU A 133 -7.84 -22.05 18.63
N SER A 134 -8.11 -21.50 17.45
CA SER A 134 -9.38 -20.86 17.11
C SER A 134 -9.67 -20.93 15.60
N ASP A 135 -10.95 -20.74 15.27
CA ASP A 135 -11.36 -20.44 13.89
C ASP A 135 -10.86 -19.06 13.42
N TRP A 136 -10.53 -18.18 14.37
CA TRP A 136 -9.85 -16.91 14.14
C TRP A 136 -8.33 -17.10 14.10
N LEU A 137 -7.68 -16.58 13.07
CA LEU A 137 -6.25 -16.81 12.83
C LEU A 137 -5.35 -16.15 13.89
N LEU A 138 -5.80 -15.06 14.50
CA LEU A 138 -5.05 -14.37 15.58
C LEU A 138 -5.50 -14.79 16.99
N GLY A 139 -6.30 -15.85 17.13
CA GLY A 139 -6.94 -16.22 18.38
C GLY A 139 -8.26 -15.47 18.60
N LYS A 140 -8.83 -15.54 19.81
CA LYS A 140 -10.14 -14.94 20.09
C LYS A 140 -10.06 -13.39 20.03
N PRO A 141 -10.89 -12.70 19.21
CA PRO A 141 -10.95 -11.25 19.20
C PRO A 141 -11.52 -10.65 20.49
N ASP A 142 -11.13 -9.41 20.81
CA ASP A 142 -11.66 -8.63 21.93
C ASP A 142 -13.07 -8.11 21.65
N LEU A 143 -13.33 -7.74 20.40
CA LEU A 143 -14.63 -7.30 19.92
C LEU A 143 -14.94 -7.96 18.57
N ILE A 144 -16.08 -8.65 18.48
CA ILE A 144 -16.59 -9.23 17.24
C ILE A 144 -17.82 -8.43 16.82
N VAL A 145 -17.81 -7.93 15.59
CA VAL A 145 -18.92 -7.18 15.02
C VAL A 145 -19.32 -7.71 13.65
N THR A 146 -20.60 -7.68 13.33
CA THR A 146 -21.13 -8.22 12.08
C THR A 146 -22.01 -7.18 11.41
N MET A 147 -22.03 -7.17 10.07
CA MET A 147 -23.01 -6.41 9.30
C MET A 147 -24.43 -6.66 9.85
N PRO A 148 -25.21 -5.62 10.18
CA PRO A 148 -26.54 -5.79 10.74
C PRO A 148 -27.46 -6.62 9.83
N GLU A 149 -27.42 -6.34 8.54
CA GLU A 149 -28.20 -7.00 7.51
C GLU A 149 -27.30 -7.56 6.40
N ALA A 150 -27.68 -8.70 5.82
CA ALA A 150 -26.96 -9.31 4.72
C ALA A 150 -27.31 -8.62 3.40
N PHE A 151 -26.33 -8.37 2.55
CA PHE A 151 -26.54 -7.87 1.20
C PHE A 151 -26.56 -9.02 0.19
N THR A 152 -27.62 -9.09 -0.63
CA THR A 152 -27.70 -10.04 -1.73
C THR A 152 -26.86 -9.56 -2.90
N VAL A 153 -25.82 -10.32 -3.22
CA VAL A 153 -25.00 -10.14 -4.43
C VAL A 153 -25.62 -10.97 -5.55
N PRO A 154 -25.93 -10.37 -6.71
CA PRO A 154 -26.50 -11.10 -7.84
C PRO A 154 -25.51 -12.14 -8.39
N ALA A 155 -26.05 -13.11 -9.14
CA ALA A 155 -25.23 -14.15 -9.77
C ALA A 155 -24.29 -13.60 -10.84
N ASP A 156 -24.72 -12.58 -11.56
CA ASP A 156 -24.00 -11.96 -12.66
C ASP A 156 -24.11 -10.42 -12.62
N GLY A 157 -23.38 -9.77 -13.52
CA GLY A 157 -23.37 -8.31 -13.66
C GLY A 157 -21.98 -7.71 -13.48
N GLN A 158 -21.96 -6.38 -13.37
CA GLN A 158 -20.74 -5.62 -13.09
C GLN A 158 -20.38 -5.74 -11.61
N ASP A 159 -19.12 -5.42 -11.30
CA ASP A 159 -18.64 -5.30 -9.93
C ASP A 159 -19.48 -4.28 -9.13
N ILE A 160 -19.67 -4.58 -7.85
CA ILE A 160 -20.48 -3.77 -6.95
C ILE A 160 -19.56 -3.16 -5.88
N TYR A 161 -19.44 -1.85 -5.90
CA TYR A 161 -18.85 -1.08 -4.80
C TYR A 161 -19.92 -0.56 -3.86
N ARG A 162 -19.87 -1.02 -2.61
CA ARG A 162 -20.91 -0.72 -1.63
C ARG A 162 -20.34 -0.54 -0.23
N ASN A 163 -20.91 0.41 0.50
CA ASN A 163 -20.53 0.71 1.87
C ASN A 163 -21.57 0.14 2.82
N PHE A 164 -21.16 -0.68 3.78
CA PHE A 164 -22.01 -1.20 4.85
C PHE A 164 -21.60 -0.60 6.18
N VAL A 165 -22.55 -0.19 7.01
CA VAL A 165 -22.25 0.45 8.28
C VAL A 165 -22.46 -0.55 9.41
N ILE A 166 -21.48 -0.61 10.31
CA ILE A 166 -21.56 -1.36 11.55
C ILE A 166 -21.46 -0.37 12.70
N PRO A 167 -22.58 -0.06 13.35
CA PRO A 167 -22.61 0.67 14.61
C PRO A 167 -21.79 -0.05 15.68
N LEU A 168 -20.83 0.66 16.30
CA LEU A 168 -20.04 0.07 17.40
C LEU A 168 -20.53 0.51 18.77
N ASP A 169 -21.12 1.71 18.87
CA ASP A 169 -21.60 2.34 20.10
C ASP A 169 -20.58 2.34 21.26
N LEU A 170 -19.28 2.42 20.91
CA LEU A 170 -18.16 2.45 21.85
C LEU A 170 -18.26 3.63 22.80
N LYS A 171 -18.04 3.36 24.10
CA LYS A 171 -18.10 4.38 25.16
C LYS A 171 -16.79 5.16 25.35
N GLU A 172 -15.69 4.59 24.90
CA GLU A 172 -14.35 5.14 25.03
C GLU A 172 -13.52 4.79 23.80
N ASP A 173 -12.47 5.59 23.56
CA ASP A 173 -11.50 5.33 22.50
C ASP A 173 -10.81 3.98 22.73
N LYS A 174 -10.62 3.23 21.65
CA LYS A 174 -9.84 1.99 21.63
C LYS A 174 -8.66 2.14 20.70
N TRP A 175 -7.64 1.30 20.92
CA TRP A 175 -6.46 1.23 20.07
C TRP A 175 -6.44 -0.14 19.41
N VAL A 176 -6.66 -0.19 18.10
CA VAL A 176 -6.77 -1.43 17.34
C VAL A 176 -5.40 -1.86 16.86
N ALA A 177 -4.88 -2.95 17.42
CA ALA A 177 -3.61 -3.57 17.04
C ALA A 177 -3.76 -4.50 15.82
N ALA A 178 -4.93 -5.11 15.64
CA ALA A 178 -5.24 -5.95 14.50
C ALA A 178 -6.74 -5.94 14.18
N PHE A 179 -7.05 -6.34 12.95
CA PHE A 179 -8.40 -6.76 12.60
C PHE A 179 -8.33 -8.02 11.73
N GLU A 180 -9.37 -8.84 11.80
CA GLU A 180 -9.56 -10.01 10.97
C GLU A 180 -10.94 -9.96 10.32
N VAL A 181 -10.98 -10.07 9.00
CA VAL A 181 -12.22 -10.02 8.20
C VAL A 181 -12.66 -11.44 7.88
N ARG A 182 -13.92 -11.75 8.19
CA ARG A 182 -14.59 -13.00 7.82
C ARG A 182 -15.79 -12.67 6.93
N PRO A 183 -15.64 -12.78 5.61
CA PRO A 183 -16.74 -12.55 4.67
C PRO A 183 -17.86 -13.57 4.91
N GLY A 184 -19.12 -13.14 4.78
CA GLY A 184 -20.25 -14.06 4.81
C GLY A 184 -20.34 -14.88 3.52
N ALA A 185 -19.98 -14.26 2.39
CA ALA A 185 -19.90 -14.88 1.07
C ALA A 185 -18.51 -14.66 0.47
N ARG A 186 -17.59 -15.57 0.82
CA ARG A 186 -16.18 -15.51 0.38
C ARG A 186 -16.00 -15.56 -1.14
N SER A 187 -16.94 -16.15 -1.85
CA SER A 187 -16.93 -16.27 -3.31
C SER A 187 -17.10 -14.92 -4.02
N VAL A 188 -17.65 -13.91 -3.34
CA VAL A 188 -17.97 -12.61 -3.96
C VAL A 188 -17.23 -11.43 -3.35
N LEU A 189 -16.79 -11.46 -2.09
CA LEU A 189 -16.04 -10.33 -1.52
C LEU A 189 -14.56 -10.34 -1.97
N HIS A 190 -14.20 -9.43 -2.86
CA HIS A 190 -12.84 -9.31 -3.39
C HIS A 190 -11.92 -8.51 -2.46
N HIS A 191 -12.38 -7.35 -1.97
CA HIS A 191 -11.72 -6.62 -0.89
C HIS A 191 -12.71 -5.79 -0.07
N VAL A 192 -12.30 -5.44 1.14
CA VAL A 192 -12.99 -4.47 1.99
C VAL A 192 -12.00 -3.46 2.57
N ILE A 193 -12.37 -2.20 2.52
CA ILE A 193 -11.66 -1.11 3.18
C ILE A 193 -12.48 -0.68 4.40
N ILE A 194 -11.90 -0.73 5.59
CA ILE A 194 -12.57 -0.45 6.87
C ILE A 194 -12.35 1.02 7.25
N ARG A 195 -13.31 1.88 6.90
CA ARG A 195 -13.31 3.30 7.25
C ARG A 195 -13.97 3.53 8.61
N LEU A 196 -13.71 4.70 9.18
CA LEU A 196 -14.36 5.18 10.41
C LEU A 196 -15.28 6.36 10.08
N ASP A 197 -16.50 6.34 10.59
CA ASP A 197 -17.42 7.49 10.58
C ASP A 197 -17.74 7.92 12.02
N GLU A 198 -17.32 9.14 12.37
CA GLU A 198 -17.60 9.76 13.67
C GLU A 198 -18.81 10.71 13.62
N THR A 199 -19.35 10.96 12.42
CA THR A 199 -20.41 11.95 12.19
C THR A 199 -21.81 11.34 12.23
N GLY A 200 -21.90 10.02 12.04
CA GLY A 200 -23.16 9.30 11.86
C GLY A 200 -23.85 9.55 10.51
N GLU A 201 -23.19 10.24 9.57
CA GLU A 201 -23.72 10.46 8.21
C GLU A 201 -23.81 9.15 7.42
N ALA A 202 -22.83 8.25 7.58
CA ALA A 202 -22.87 6.94 6.95
C ALA A 202 -24.04 6.12 7.49
N ARG A 203 -24.26 6.14 8.81
CA ARG A 203 -25.39 5.46 9.46
C ARG A 203 -26.75 5.92 8.91
N LYS A 204 -26.90 7.21 8.61
CA LYS A 204 -28.13 7.77 7.99
C LYS A 204 -28.30 7.34 6.53
N ALA A 205 -27.19 7.14 5.81
CA ALA A 205 -27.22 6.74 4.40
C ALA A 205 -27.43 5.23 4.21
N ASP A 206 -27.00 4.42 5.19
CA ASP A 206 -27.22 2.98 5.20
C ASP A 206 -28.73 2.66 5.14
N GLY A 207 -29.12 1.76 4.23
CA GLY A 207 -30.52 1.34 4.08
C GLY A 207 -31.45 2.38 3.44
N ALA A 208 -31.04 3.64 3.28
CA ALA A 208 -31.91 4.74 2.84
C ALA A 208 -32.56 4.53 1.46
N ARG A 209 -32.05 3.61 0.65
CA ARG A 209 -32.60 3.22 -0.66
C ARG A 209 -33.27 1.82 -0.65
N GLY A 210 -33.70 1.34 0.52
CA GLY A 210 -34.41 0.07 0.68
C GLY A 210 -33.54 -1.17 0.50
N LYS A 211 -32.20 -1.04 0.59
CA LYS A 211 -31.24 -2.14 0.51
C LYS A 211 -30.10 -1.89 1.51
N PRO A 212 -29.53 -2.91 2.17
CA PRO A 212 -28.41 -2.75 3.10
C PRO A 212 -27.25 -2.02 2.46
N GLY A 213 -26.68 -1.03 3.12
CA GLY A 213 -25.59 -0.19 2.66
C GLY A 213 -25.98 0.93 1.68
N PHE A 214 -24.97 1.64 1.17
CA PHE A 214 -25.11 2.65 0.13
C PHE A 214 -24.01 2.52 -0.94
N SER A 215 -24.33 2.91 -2.17
CA SER A 215 -23.45 2.72 -3.34
C SER A 215 -22.26 3.67 -3.37
N GLY A 216 -21.15 3.22 -3.97
CA GLY A 216 -20.03 4.05 -4.39
C GLY A 216 -18.73 3.77 -3.64
N MET A 217 -17.60 4.10 -4.26
CA MET A 217 -16.27 3.97 -3.63
C MET A 217 -15.94 5.06 -2.62
N ARG A 218 -16.73 6.14 -2.60
CA ARG A 218 -16.59 7.23 -1.62
C ARG A 218 -17.60 7.01 -0.49
N GLY A 219 -17.14 7.11 0.75
CA GLY A 219 -18.03 7.20 1.91
C GLY A 219 -18.95 8.43 1.81
N VAL A 220 -20.06 8.41 2.56
CA VAL A 220 -20.95 9.56 2.68
C VAL A 220 -20.34 10.57 3.66
N GLY A 221 -20.40 11.86 3.28
CA GLY A 221 -20.14 12.97 4.18
C GLY A 221 -19.10 13.99 3.72
N ARG A 222 -19.19 15.21 4.25
CA ARG A 222 -18.15 16.27 4.07
C ARG A 222 -16.87 15.96 4.86
N GLY A 223 -16.94 15.02 5.80
CA GLY A 223 -15.78 14.41 6.42
C GLY A 223 -15.18 13.35 5.50
N ARG A 224 -14.08 13.69 4.81
CA ARG A 224 -12.97 12.71 4.76
C ARG A 224 -12.81 12.25 6.21
N GLY A 225 -13.04 10.97 6.50
CA GLY A 225 -13.09 10.46 7.88
C GLY A 225 -12.10 11.19 8.78
N SER A 226 -12.56 11.64 9.94
CA SER A 226 -11.83 12.54 10.85
C SER A 226 -10.54 11.94 11.42
N SER A 227 -10.10 10.79 10.90
CA SER A 227 -8.78 10.26 11.14
C SER A 227 -7.71 11.32 10.87
N ARG A 228 -7.02 11.71 11.94
CA ARG A 228 -5.84 12.58 11.95
C ARG A 228 -4.60 11.92 11.33
N ASP A 229 -4.80 10.79 10.63
CA ASP A 229 -3.83 10.01 9.90
C ASP A 229 -4.15 10.10 8.40
N ILE A 230 -3.22 10.68 7.64
CA ILE A 230 -3.32 10.89 6.19
C ILE A 230 -3.49 9.54 5.44
N PHE A 231 -3.01 8.43 6.00
CA PHE A 231 -3.19 7.10 5.41
C PHE A 231 -4.61 6.57 5.56
N SER A 232 -5.26 6.79 6.71
CA SER A 232 -6.71 6.54 6.85
C SER A 232 -7.53 7.43 5.90
N GLY A 233 -7.01 8.59 5.49
CA GLY A 233 -7.62 9.42 4.44
C GLY A 233 -7.60 8.78 3.05
N SER A 234 -6.52 8.06 2.68
CA SER A 234 -6.36 7.45 1.35
C SER A 234 -6.80 5.98 1.28
N LEU A 235 -6.68 5.23 2.38
CA LEU A 235 -7.01 3.80 2.49
C LEU A 235 -8.05 3.48 3.57
N GLY A 236 -8.59 4.47 4.29
CA GLY A 236 -9.72 4.30 5.20
C GLY A 236 -9.38 3.71 6.57
N GLY A 237 -9.61 4.49 7.63
CA GLY A 237 -9.77 4.06 9.02
C GLY A 237 -8.73 3.08 9.55
N LEU A 238 -9.14 1.81 9.65
CA LEU A 238 -8.36 0.73 10.21
C LEU A 238 -7.52 -0.01 9.16
N GLY A 239 -7.69 0.26 7.86
CA GLY A 239 -6.98 -0.38 6.75
C GLY A 239 -7.90 -1.22 5.86
N GLY A 240 -7.31 -2.05 5.00
CA GLY A 240 -8.03 -2.90 4.07
C GLY A 240 -7.63 -4.37 4.14
N TRP A 241 -8.56 -5.23 3.74
CA TRP A 241 -8.38 -6.66 3.53
C TRP A 241 -8.74 -6.99 2.09
N ALA A 242 -7.98 -7.87 1.46
CA ALA A 242 -8.28 -8.46 0.16
C ALA A 242 -8.22 -9.99 0.27
N VAL A 243 -8.82 -10.69 -0.69
CA VAL A 243 -8.74 -12.15 -0.76
C VAL A 243 -7.27 -12.59 -0.63
N GLY A 244 -7.02 -13.58 0.23
CA GLY A 244 -5.68 -14.06 0.50
C GLY A 244 -4.89 -13.30 1.57
N GLY A 245 -5.41 -12.17 2.06
CA GLY A 245 -4.80 -11.42 3.14
C GLY A 245 -4.87 -12.17 4.47
N THR A 246 -3.70 -12.47 5.04
CA THR A 246 -3.57 -12.99 6.41
C THR A 246 -3.64 -11.84 7.42
N PRO A 247 -4.49 -11.92 8.46
CA PRO A 247 -4.56 -10.90 9.51
C PRO A 247 -3.27 -10.88 10.34
N ARG A 248 -2.92 -9.73 10.90
CA ARG A 248 -1.72 -9.58 11.71
C ARG A 248 -1.89 -8.53 12.81
N ILE A 249 -1.36 -8.84 13.99
CA ILE A 249 -1.11 -7.86 15.05
C ILE A 249 0.06 -6.96 14.63
N LEU A 250 -0.20 -5.66 14.54
CA LEU A 250 0.82 -4.68 14.21
C LEU A 250 2.01 -4.81 15.18
N PRO A 251 3.25 -4.82 14.67
CA PRO A 251 4.43 -5.04 15.50
C PRO A 251 4.71 -3.82 16.39
N LEU A 252 5.64 -3.96 17.33
CA LEU A 252 6.17 -2.86 18.16
C LEU A 252 5.12 -2.16 19.04
N GLY A 253 4.02 -2.84 19.37
CA GLY A 253 2.92 -2.24 20.14
C GLY A 253 2.19 -1.13 19.37
N LEU A 254 2.34 -1.09 18.04
CA LEU A 254 1.63 -0.13 17.19
C LEU A 254 0.14 -0.47 17.15
N ALA A 255 -0.69 0.56 17.07
CA ALA A 255 -2.13 0.43 16.96
C ALA A 255 -2.73 1.65 16.25
N ARG A 256 -3.93 1.50 15.70
CA ARG A 256 -4.71 2.59 15.11
C ARG A 256 -5.81 3.02 16.07
N GLN A 257 -6.05 4.32 16.17
CA GLN A 257 -7.13 4.81 17.03
C GLN A 257 -8.49 4.42 16.44
N LEU A 258 -9.37 3.94 17.30
CA LEU A 258 -10.79 3.74 17.06
C LEU A 258 -11.57 4.63 18.03
N PRO A 259 -12.03 5.82 17.62
CA PRO A 259 -12.66 6.78 18.51
C PRO A 259 -13.96 6.26 19.12
N ALA A 260 -14.29 6.75 20.32
CA ALA A 260 -15.59 6.55 20.94
C ALA A 260 -16.71 7.03 20.02
N GLY A 261 -17.83 6.29 19.97
CA GLY A 261 -18.98 6.63 19.13
C GLY A 261 -18.77 6.47 17.62
N ALA A 262 -17.59 6.09 17.14
CA ALA A 262 -17.34 5.85 15.73
C ALA A 262 -18.04 4.58 15.22
N ASP A 263 -18.49 4.62 13.98
CA ASP A 263 -19.00 3.47 13.22
C ASP A 263 -17.92 2.93 12.29
N LEU A 264 -17.94 1.61 12.05
CA LEU A 264 -17.19 1.05 10.93
C LEU A 264 -17.99 1.22 9.65
N VAL A 265 -17.34 1.70 8.60
CA VAL A 265 -17.89 1.74 7.25
C VAL A 265 -17.07 0.80 6.37
N LEU A 266 -17.67 -0.33 6.02
CA LEU A 266 -17.08 -1.36 5.20
C LEU A 266 -17.28 -1.01 3.74
N ASN A 267 -16.27 -0.39 3.13
CA ASN A 267 -16.24 -0.12 1.70
C ASN A 267 -15.82 -1.41 0.97
N SER A 268 -16.82 -2.20 0.58
CA SER A 268 -16.67 -3.52 -0.01
C SER A 268 -16.72 -3.46 -1.53
N HIS A 269 -15.81 -4.19 -2.16
CA HIS A 269 -15.80 -4.51 -3.58
C HIS A 269 -16.23 -5.95 -3.78
N LEU A 270 -17.38 -6.13 -4.43
CA LEU A 270 -18.03 -7.41 -4.61
C LEU A 270 -18.03 -7.80 -6.09
N HIS A 271 -17.53 -9.00 -6.39
CA HIS A 271 -17.49 -9.60 -7.73
C HIS A 271 -18.53 -10.72 -7.82
N PRO A 272 -19.54 -10.63 -8.70
CA PRO A 272 -20.49 -11.73 -8.93
C PRO A 272 -19.79 -13.04 -9.31
N SER A 273 -20.16 -14.15 -8.69
CA SER A 273 -19.44 -15.44 -8.81
C SER A 273 -20.13 -16.47 -9.72
N GLY A 274 -21.19 -16.06 -10.43
CA GLY A 274 -22.06 -16.96 -11.20
C GLY A 274 -23.21 -17.56 -10.39
N LYS A 275 -23.32 -17.22 -9.10
CA LYS A 275 -24.42 -17.62 -8.20
C LYS A 275 -24.80 -16.47 -7.29
N GLU A 276 -26.09 -16.37 -6.98
CA GLU A 276 -26.55 -15.42 -5.98
C GLU A 276 -26.00 -15.79 -4.61
N GLU A 277 -25.42 -14.82 -3.92
CA GLU A 277 -24.72 -15.01 -2.65
C GLU A 277 -25.15 -13.96 -1.63
N LYS A 278 -25.09 -14.30 -0.34
CA LYS A 278 -25.47 -13.38 0.75
C LYS A 278 -24.25 -12.92 1.51
N GLU A 279 -23.81 -11.69 1.26
CA GLU A 279 -22.68 -11.11 1.96
C GLU A 279 -23.11 -10.54 3.33
N LYS A 280 -22.52 -11.06 4.40
CA LYS A 280 -22.72 -10.60 5.78
C LYS A 280 -21.41 -10.67 6.56
N THR A 281 -20.51 -9.74 6.26
CA THR A 281 -19.14 -9.71 6.79
C THR A 281 -19.17 -9.58 8.31
N THR A 282 -18.30 -10.37 8.96
CA THR A 282 -17.96 -10.27 10.38
C THR A 282 -16.51 -9.83 10.53
N ILE A 283 -16.22 -8.95 11.50
CA ILE A 283 -14.89 -8.44 11.79
C ILE A 283 -14.57 -8.74 13.25
N GLY A 284 -13.41 -9.37 13.46
CA GLY A 284 -12.77 -9.46 14.76
C GLY A 284 -11.79 -8.31 14.94
N LEU A 285 -11.91 -7.55 16.02
CA LEU A 285 -11.00 -6.48 16.39
C LEU A 285 -10.18 -6.92 17.61
N TYR A 286 -8.89 -6.63 17.56
CA TYR A 286 -7.92 -6.94 18.61
C TYR A 286 -7.33 -5.62 19.11
N PHE A 287 -7.48 -5.36 20.41
CA PHE A 287 -7.10 -4.10 21.02
C PHE A 287 -5.70 -4.17 21.64
N ALA A 288 -4.99 -3.06 21.59
CA ALA A 288 -3.81 -2.84 22.41
C ALA A 288 -4.23 -2.34 23.80
N ASP A 289 -3.48 -2.73 24.82
CA ASP A 289 -3.75 -2.34 26.22
C ASP A 289 -3.61 -0.83 26.46
N LYS A 290 -2.80 -0.14 25.65
CA LYS A 290 -2.55 1.30 25.75
C LYS A 290 -2.40 1.95 24.38
N LYS A 291 -2.47 3.29 24.39
CA LYS A 291 -2.06 4.12 23.26
C LYS A 291 -0.63 3.75 22.84
N PRO A 292 -0.34 3.63 21.53
CA PRO A 292 1.00 3.34 21.06
C PRO A 292 1.95 4.50 21.38
N ASP A 293 3.20 4.18 21.71
CA ASP A 293 4.24 5.17 22.00
C ASP A 293 4.76 5.83 20.71
N ARG A 294 4.43 5.27 19.53
CA ARG A 294 4.82 5.76 18.21
C ARG A 294 3.64 5.78 17.25
N THR A 295 3.58 6.79 16.38
CA THR A 295 2.50 6.93 15.40
C THR A 295 2.86 6.29 14.07
N LEU A 296 2.10 5.27 13.68
CA LEU A 296 2.19 4.65 12.36
C LEU A 296 1.57 5.58 11.30
N ILE A 297 2.35 5.95 10.30
CA ILE A 297 1.96 6.78 9.17
C ILE A 297 2.20 5.99 7.89
N GLY A 298 1.22 5.99 6.99
CA GLY A 298 1.43 5.43 5.66
C GLY A 298 1.54 6.50 4.58
N PHE A 299 2.29 6.18 3.54
CA PHE A 299 2.46 7.03 2.35
C PHE A 299 2.54 6.17 1.10
N GLN A 300 2.32 6.77 -0.06
CA GLN A 300 2.27 6.07 -1.34
C GLN A 300 3.22 6.71 -2.33
N VAL A 301 3.84 5.88 -3.16
CA VAL A 301 4.71 6.33 -4.23
C VAL A 301 4.33 5.54 -5.49
N PRO A 302 3.59 6.14 -6.45
CA PRO A 302 3.05 7.52 -6.46
C PRO A 302 1.91 7.79 -5.44
N PRO A 303 1.67 9.06 -5.05
CA PRO A 303 0.64 9.42 -4.09
C PRO A 303 -0.78 9.23 -4.64
N LEU A 304 -1.73 8.86 -3.78
CA LEU A 304 -3.14 8.62 -4.12
C LEU A 304 -3.30 7.70 -5.34
N PHE A 305 -2.60 6.57 -5.36
CA PHE A 305 -2.64 5.56 -6.41
C PHE A 305 -2.39 6.10 -7.82
N GLY A 306 -1.58 7.17 -7.93
CA GLY A 306 -1.26 7.81 -9.21
C GLY A 306 -2.35 8.72 -9.78
N SER A 307 -3.39 9.06 -9.01
CA SER A 307 -4.52 9.88 -9.45
C SER A 307 -4.13 11.27 -9.99
N VAL A 308 -2.98 11.78 -9.55
CA VAL A 308 -2.42 13.06 -9.99
C VAL A 308 -1.12 12.90 -10.79
N SER A 309 -0.61 11.67 -10.94
CA SER A 309 0.67 11.38 -11.61
C SER A 309 0.56 11.30 -13.14
N GLY A 310 -0.64 11.50 -13.69
CA GLY A 310 -0.86 11.58 -15.14
C GLY A 310 -0.92 10.22 -15.85
N LEU A 311 -1.40 9.18 -15.17
CA LEU A 311 -1.57 7.84 -15.74
C LEU A 311 -2.52 7.86 -16.95
N ASP A 312 -1.97 7.55 -18.12
CA ASP A 312 -2.66 7.48 -19.43
C ASP A 312 -1.92 6.47 -20.31
N ILE A 313 -2.38 5.23 -20.27
CA ILE A 313 -1.75 4.05 -20.88
C ILE A 313 -2.31 3.86 -22.30
N PRO A 314 -1.51 4.06 -23.37
CA PRO A 314 -1.96 3.83 -24.74
C PRO A 314 -2.35 2.36 -24.98
N ALA A 315 -3.28 2.13 -25.91
CA ALA A 315 -3.59 0.79 -26.40
C ALA A 315 -2.33 0.13 -27.00
N GLY A 316 -2.13 -1.16 -26.72
CA GLY A 316 -0.99 -1.94 -27.23
C GLY A 316 0.34 -1.68 -26.51
N LYS A 317 0.38 -0.78 -25.52
CA LYS A 317 1.63 -0.45 -24.80
C LYS A 317 1.93 -1.53 -23.76
N ASN A 318 2.93 -2.37 -24.03
CA ASN A 318 3.29 -3.52 -23.19
C ASN A 318 4.17 -3.22 -21.96
N ASN A 319 4.70 -2.00 -21.85
CA ASN A 319 5.51 -1.58 -20.70
C ASN A 319 5.39 -0.07 -20.51
N TYR A 320 4.25 0.37 -20.00
CA TYR A 320 4.04 1.74 -19.57
C TYR A 320 4.54 1.91 -18.14
N GLU A 321 5.42 2.87 -17.89
CA GLU A 321 5.98 3.12 -16.56
C GLU A 321 5.35 4.37 -15.92
N LEU A 322 4.91 4.22 -14.67
CA LEU A 322 4.55 5.33 -13.80
C LEU A 322 5.53 5.39 -12.62
N THR A 323 6.22 6.52 -12.50
CA THR A 323 7.29 6.73 -11.51
C THR A 323 7.02 7.97 -10.67
N SER A 324 7.26 7.86 -9.37
CA SER A 324 7.20 8.96 -8.41
C SER A 324 8.26 8.74 -7.31
N SER A 325 8.44 9.74 -6.45
CA SER A 325 9.37 9.68 -5.33
C SER A 325 8.85 10.44 -4.12
N PHE A 326 9.30 10.03 -2.94
CA PHE A 326 9.06 10.70 -1.67
C PHE A 326 10.38 10.87 -0.93
N THR A 327 10.71 12.09 -0.49
CA THR A 327 11.90 12.35 0.32
C THR A 327 11.50 12.61 1.77
N SER A 328 11.99 11.79 2.69
CA SER A 328 11.65 11.95 4.11
C SER A 328 12.45 13.10 4.72
N PRO A 329 11.82 14.08 5.41
CA PRO A 329 12.55 15.16 6.07
C PRO A 329 13.12 14.76 7.44
N VAL A 330 12.78 13.57 7.93
CA VAL A 330 13.12 13.04 9.26
C VAL A 330 13.56 11.59 9.14
N ASP A 331 14.24 11.09 10.16
CA ASP A 331 14.58 9.68 10.27
C ASP A 331 13.30 8.85 10.43
N ILE A 332 13.15 7.79 9.64
CA ILE A 332 11.97 6.92 9.67
C ILE A 332 12.37 5.45 9.73
N GLU A 333 11.45 4.62 10.21
CA GLU A 333 11.52 3.17 10.08
C GLU A 333 10.35 2.68 9.23
N LEU A 334 10.65 2.00 8.12
CA LEU A 334 9.62 1.31 7.35
C LEU A 334 9.23 0.02 8.07
N ILE A 335 7.96 -0.08 8.43
CA ILE A 335 7.35 -1.21 9.13
C ILE A 335 6.82 -2.24 8.12
N GLY A 336 6.26 -1.76 7.01
CA GLY A 336 5.74 -2.63 5.97
C GLY A 336 5.53 -1.91 4.64
N VAL A 337 5.30 -2.71 3.61
CA VAL A 337 5.15 -2.29 2.23
C VAL A 337 4.12 -3.17 1.52
N GLY A 338 3.49 -2.65 0.48
CA GLY A 338 2.65 -3.41 -0.44
C GLY A 338 2.52 -2.67 -1.76
N ALA A 339 1.74 -3.19 -2.69
CA ALA A 339 1.39 -2.47 -3.91
C ALA A 339 -0.11 -2.59 -4.18
N HIS A 340 -0.61 -1.67 -5.00
CA HIS A 340 -1.96 -1.69 -5.52
C HIS A 340 -1.95 -1.25 -6.97
N MET A 341 -2.50 -2.10 -7.85
CA MET A 341 -2.67 -1.85 -9.28
C MET A 341 -3.92 -2.61 -9.77
N HIS A 342 -4.47 -2.28 -10.95
CA HIS A 342 -5.57 -3.05 -11.53
C HIS A 342 -5.07 -4.11 -12.53
N TYR A 343 -5.91 -4.51 -13.49
CA TYR A 343 -5.69 -5.67 -14.37
C TYR A 343 -4.49 -5.56 -15.31
N LEU A 344 -4.12 -4.35 -15.73
CA LEU A 344 -2.96 -4.12 -16.59
C LEU A 344 -1.68 -4.02 -15.80
N GLY A 345 -1.72 -4.00 -14.46
CA GLY A 345 -0.52 -3.96 -13.64
C GLY A 345 0.40 -5.14 -13.92
N HIS A 346 1.70 -4.86 -14.00
CA HIS A 346 2.71 -5.84 -14.36
C HIS A 346 3.82 -5.95 -13.31
N THR A 347 4.45 -4.82 -12.93
CA THR A 347 5.48 -4.81 -11.88
C THR A 347 5.27 -3.67 -10.90
N ALA A 348 5.76 -3.86 -9.66
CA ALA A 348 5.83 -2.80 -8.66
C ALA A 348 7.17 -2.85 -7.92
N LYS A 349 7.96 -1.78 -7.98
CA LYS A 349 9.31 -1.72 -7.42
C LYS A 349 9.50 -0.47 -6.58
N ALA A 350 10.23 -0.59 -5.48
CA ALA A 350 10.71 0.56 -4.73
C ALA A 350 12.16 0.43 -4.26
N THR A 351 12.86 1.56 -4.27
CA THR A 351 14.28 1.67 -3.91
C THR A 351 14.49 2.95 -3.09
N ALA A 352 15.24 2.86 -2.01
CA ALA A 352 15.72 4.02 -1.26
C ALA A 352 17.05 4.51 -1.85
N ILE A 353 17.18 5.82 -1.98
CA ILE A 353 18.40 6.53 -2.30
C ILE A 353 18.77 7.32 -1.04
N LEU A 354 19.85 6.90 -0.37
CA LEU A 354 20.30 7.46 0.89
C LEU A 354 20.98 8.84 0.68
N PRO A 355 21.16 9.66 1.72
CA PRO A 355 21.79 10.99 1.61
C PRO A 355 23.22 10.96 1.05
N ASP A 356 23.94 9.85 1.23
CA ASP A 356 25.27 9.62 0.68
C ASP A 356 25.26 9.18 -0.81
N GLY A 357 24.08 9.06 -1.41
CA GLY A 357 23.87 8.60 -2.79
C GLY A 357 23.82 7.08 -2.96
N SER A 358 24.10 6.30 -1.92
CA SER A 358 23.98 4.84 -1.98
C SER A 358 22.52 4.42 -2.11
N THR A 359 22.28 3.26 -2.72
CA THR A 359 20.92 2.75 -2.95
C THR A 359 20.66 1.46 -2.21
N LYS A 360 19.41 1.30 -1.75
CA LYS A 360 18.94 0.13 -1.01
C LYS A 360 17.61 -0.35 -1.60
N PRO A 361 17.50 -1.59 -2.08
CA PRO A 361 16.23 -2.12 -2.55
C PRO A 361 15.27 -2.29 -1.36
N LEU A 362 14.01 -1.88 -1.54
CA LEU A 362 13.01 -1.91 -0.47
C LEU A 362 11.89 -2.92 -0.74
N PHE A 363 11.50 -3.06 -2.01
CA PHE A 363 10.38 -3.87 -2.43
C PHE A 363 10.44 -4.14 -3.94
N TYR A 364 10.06 -5.33 -4.37
CA TYR A 364 9.85 -5.63 -5.78
C TYR A 364 8.87 -6.78 -5.97
N ILE A 365 7.84 -6.56 -6.77
CA ILE A 365 6.98 -7.58 -7.38
C ILE A 365 7.30 -7.58 -8.87
N SER A 366 7.78 -8.72 -9.37
CA SER A 366 8.10 -8.91 -10.80
C SER A 366 6.89 -9.31 -11.63
N GLU A 367 5.90 -9.97 -11.01
CA GLU A 367 4.68 -10.41 -11.66
C GLU A 367 3.51 -10.02 -10.75
N TRP A 368 2.81 -8.95 -11.10
CA TRP A 368 1.64 -8.49 -10.38
C TRP A 368 0.45 -9.41 -10.66
N ASP A 369 -0.27 -9.79 -9.61
CA ASP A 369 -1.57 -10.45 -9.71
C ASP A 369 -2.61 -9.62 -8.95
N PHE A 370 -3.59 -9.10 -9.68
CA PHE A 370 -4.69 -8.29 -9.14
C PHE A 370 -5.45 -9.00 -8.02
N ASN A 371 -5.50 -10.33 -8.03
CA ASN A 371 -6.20 -11.12 -7.03
C ASN A 371 -5.43 -11.22 -5.69
N TRP A 372 -4.16 -10.82 -5.65
CA TRP A 372 -3.28 -10.97 -4.47
C TRP A 372 -2.66 -9.65 -4.03
N GLN A 373 -3.44 -8.81 -3.36
CA GLN A 373 -3.05 -7.47 -2.94
C GLN A 373 -2.58 -7.43 -1.47
N ASN A 374 -1.55 -8.22 -1.17
CA ASN A 374 -1.06 -8.39 0.20
C ASN A 374 -0.25 -7.19 0.72
N ASN A 375 -0.21 -7.08 2.05
CA ASN A 375 0.68 -6.18 2.77
C ASN A 375 1.79 -6.99 3.43
N TYR A 376 3.04 -6.63 3.18
CA TYR A 376 4.23 -7.31 3.66
C TYR A 376 4.88 -6.51 4.78
N PHE A 377 5.12 -7.14 5.92
CA PHE A 377 5.81 -6.53 7.05
C PHE A 377 7.28 -6.95 7.03
N TYR A 378 8.19 -6.00 7.25
CA TYR A 378 9.61 -6.34 7.29
C TYR A 378 9.94 -7.19 8.52
N GLU A 379 10.85 -8.16 8.36
CA GLU A 379 11.37 -8.98 9.47
C GLU A 379 11.99 -8.09 10.56
N LYS A 380 12.72 -7.07 10.12
CA LYS A 380 13.23 -5.97 10.93
C LYS A 380 12.85 -4.66 10.27
N PRO A 381 12.30 -3.68 11.00
CA PRO A 381 12.02 -2.36 10.44
C PRO A 381 13.22 -1.78 9.68
N VAL A 382 12.97 -1.20 8.51
CA VAL A 382 14.04 -0.62 7.69
C VAL A 382 14.27 0.83 8.12
N GLN A 383 15.35 1.07 8.85
CA GLN A 383 15.79 2.42 9.19
C GLN A 383 16.28 3.17 7.94
N LEU A 384 15.75 4.37 7.75
CA LEU A 384 16.12 5.30 6.69
C LEU A 384 16.36 6.69 7.31
N PRO A 385 17.55 7.28 7.14
CA PRO A 385 17.84 8.61 7.67
C PRO A 385 17.06 9.71 6.92
N ALA A 386 16.89 10.86 7.56
CA ALA A 386 16.40 12.08 6.97
C ALA A 386 17.16 12.41 5.67
N GLY A 387 16.46 12.90 4.66
CA GLY A 387 17.00 13.13 3.32
C GLY A 387 16.97 11.90 2.40
N THR A 388 16.63 10.72 2.92
CA THR A 388 16.43 9.54 2.05
C THR A 388 15.28 9.78 1.08
N THR A 389 15.52 9.50 -0.20
CA THR A 389 14.51 9.53 -1.26
C THR A 389 14.06 8.12 -1.62
N ILE A 390 12.78 7.83 -1.42
CA ILE A 390 12.12 6.57 -1.76
C ILE A 390 11.51 6.73 -3.14
N LYS A 391 12.08 6.03 -4.13
CA LYS A 391 11.57 5.99 -5.51
C LYS A 391 10.66 4.78 -5.69
N GLY A 392 9.44 5.01 -6.15
CA GLY A 392 8.48 3.97 -6.54
C GLY A 392 8.29 3.96 -8.05
N VAL A 393 8.27 2.77 -8.63
CA VAL A 393 8.07 2.52 -10.06
C VAL A 393 7.03 1.42 -10.19
N VAL A 394 5.94 1.69 -10.89
CA VAL A 394 4.93 0.68 -11.24
C VAL A 394 4.78 0.63 -12.77
N THR A 395 4.63 -0.58 -13.32
CA THR A 395 4.53 -0.76 -14.77
C THR A 395 3.26 -1.47 -15.18
N PHE A 396 2.80 -1.19 -16.40
CA PHE A 396 1.56 -1.73 -16.94
C PHE A 396 1.77 -2.34 -18.33
N ASP A 397 1.09 -3.45 -18.59
CA ASP A 397 1.03 -4.12 -19.89
C ASP A 397 -0.39 -4.03 -20.46
N ASN A 398 -0.59 -3.11 -21.41
CA ASN A 398 -1.82 -2.94 -22.18
C ASN A 398 -1.71 -3.52 -23.60
N SER A 399 -0.93 -4.58 -23.76
CA SER A 399 -0.79 -5.32 -25.03
C SER A 399 -1.94 -6.30 -25.25
N ALA A 400 -2.03 -6.86 -26.46
CA ALA A 400 -3.01 -7.91 -26.77
C ALA A 400 -2.57 -9.28 -26.25
N GLU A 401 -1.27 -9.40 -25.92
CA GLU A 401 -0.62 -10.60 -25.40
C GLU A 401 -0.81 -10.76 -23.89
N ASN A 402 -1.13 -9.68 -23.16
CA ASN A 402 -1.45 -9.75 -21.74
C ASN A 402 -2.78 -10.51 -21.53
N PRO A 403 -2.78 -11.72 -20.94
CA PRO A 403 -4.00 -12.49 -20.71
C PRO A 403 -4.94 -11.85 -19.69
N HIS A 404 -4.45 -10.90 -18.89
CA HIS A 404 -5.23 -10.14 -17.92
C HIS A 404 -5.86 -8.88 -18.52
N ASN A 405 -5.57 -8.53 -19.79
CA ASN A 405 -6.18 -7.36 -20.41
C ASN A 405 -7.71 -7.56 -20.53
N PRO A 406 -8.54 -6.72 -19.87
CA PRO A 406 -9.99 -6.86 -19.93
C PRO A 406 -10.58 -6.41 -21.28
N HIS A 407 -9.74 -6.01 -22.24
CA HIS A 407 -10.15 -5.47 -23.53
C HIS A 407 -9.48 -6.21 -24.68
N ASN A 408 -10.30 -6.76 -25.58
CA ASN A 408 -9.85 -7.34 -26.84
C ASN A 408 -10.70 -6.75 -27.99
N PRO A 409 -10.12 -5.89 -28.87
CA PRO A 409 -8.72 -5.45 -28.87
C PRO A 409 -8.38 -4.47 -27.72
N PRO A 410 -7.09 -4.29 -27.37
CA PRO A 410 -6.68 -3.32 -26.37
C PRO A 410 -7.17 -1.89 -26.67
N ARG A 411 -7.54 -1.16 -25.63
CA ARG A 411 -7.96 0.26 -25.69
C ARG A 411 -7.10 1.11 -24.78
N ARG A 412 -7.10 2.43 -24.99
CA ARG A 412 -6.43 3.36 -24.08
C ARG A 412 -7.10 3.31 -22.69
N VAL A 413 -6.31 3.15 -21.64
CA VAL A 413 -6.77 3.09 -20.24
C VAL A 413 -6.17 4.26 -19.47
N LYS A 414 -6.94 4.87 -18.57
CA LYS A 414 -6.53 6.03 -17.78
C LYS A 414 -6.73 5.76 -16.30
N TRP A 415 -6.29 6.69 -15.46
CA TRP A 415 -6.60 6.62 -14.05
C TRP A 415 -8.11 6.59 -13.82
N GLY A 416 -8.56 5.65 -13.00
CA GLY A 416 -9.97 5.55 -12.64
C GLY A 416 -10.19 4.55 -11.52
N LEU A 417 -11.47 4.44 -11.17
CA LEU A 417 -11.92 3.73 -9.98
C LEU A 417 -12.30 2.28 -10.28
N GLU A 418 -12.72 2.01 -11.51
CA GLU A 418 -13.12 0.68 -11.94
C GLU A 418 -11.89 -0.20 -12.17
N SER A 419 -12.02 -1.52 -11.99
CA SER A 419 -10.91 -2.45 -12.25
C SER A 419 -10.50 -2.51 -13.73
N THR A 420 -11.35 -1.98 -14.64
CA THR A 420 -11.04 -1.81 -16.07
C THR A 420 -10.44 -0.43 -16.41
N ASP A 421 -10.45 0.50 -15.46
CA ASP A 421 -9.53 1.64 -15.43
C ASP A 421 -8.23 1.20 -14.74
N GLU A 422 -7.28 2.12 -14.50
CA GLU A 422 -6.05 1.79 -13.77
C GLU A 422 -5.76 2.66 -12.55
N MET A 423 -5.02 2.05 -11.63
CA MET A 423 -4.41 2.65 -10.45
C MET A 423 -3.00 2.08 -10.29
N GLY A 424 -2.13 2.78 -9.58
CA GLY A 424 -0.79 2.26 -9.37
C GLY A 424 -0.02 2.97 -8.27
N SER A 425 0.35 2.23 -7.23
CA SER A 425 1.31 2.70 -6.24
C SER A 425 1.97 1.58 -5.45
N VAL A 426 3.18 1.87 -4.98
CA VAL A 426 3.78 1.17 -3.83
C VAL A 426 3.36 1.89 -2.56
N ASN A 427 2.85 1.15 -1.59
CA ASN A 427 2.24 1.65 -0.37
C ASN A 427 3.13 1.30 0.81
N PHE A 428 3.59 2.29 1.57
CA PHE A 428 4.44 2.10 2.73
C PHE A 428 3.68 2.37 4.02
N ARG A 429 4.15 1.73 5.09
CA ARG A 429 3.81 2.02 6.48
C ARG A 429 5.12 2.29 7.22
N ALA A 430 5.20 3.42 7.87
CA ALA A 430 6.40 3.89 8.53
C ALA A 430 6.09 4.59 9.85
N VAL A 431 7.09 4.70 10.70
CA VAL A 431 7.05 5.47 11.93
C VAL A 431 8.25 6.42 11.93
N PRO A 432 8.13 7.67 12.42
CA PRO A 432 9.30 8.48 12.66
C PRO A 432 10.15 7.82 13.76
N VAL A 433 11.48 7.93 13.67
CA VAL A 433 12.38 7.42 14.73
C VAL A 433 12.10 8.13 16.04
N ASN A 434 11.93 9.45 16.00
CA ASN A 434 11.50 10.25 17.16
C ASN A 434 10.03 10.65 17.01
N GLU A 435 9.20 10.34 18.01
CA GLU A 435 7.77 10.68 17.94
C GLU A 435 7.51 12.19 17.85
N SER A 436 8.43 13.03 18.33
CA SER A 436 8.37 14.49 18.17
C SER A 436 8.39 14.96 16.71
N ASP A 437 8.84 14.12 15.77
CA ASP A 437 8.91 14.42 14.34
C ASP A 437 7.61 14.05 13.58
N VAL A 438 6.59 13.51 14.29
CA VAL A 438 5.36 12.99 13.67
C VAL A 438 4.65 14.02 12.78
N ASP A 439 4.52 15.26 13.24
CA ASP A 439 3.81 16.30 12.50
C ASP A 439 4.60 16.71 11.25
N ARG A 440 5.92 16.86 11.39
CA ARG A 440 6.80 17.15 10.25
C ARG A 440 6.77 16.04 9.20
N PHE A 441 6.69 14.78 9.61
CA PHE A 441 6.57 13.66 8.69
C PHE A 441 5.19 13.65 8.00
N LYS A 442 4.10 13.89 8.74
CA LYS A 442 2.75 14.01 8.16
C LYS A 442 2.65 15.14 7.14
N ASP A 443 3.22 16.30 7.46
CA ASP A 443 3.25 17.45 6.55
C ASP A 443 3.98 17.09 5.26
N ALA A 444 5.16 16.44 5.32
CA ALA A 444 5.86 16.00 4.12
C ALA A 444 5.08 14.99 3.27
N VAL A 445 4.35 14.05 3.89
CA VAL A 445 3.49 13.11 3.16
C VAL A 445 2.33 13.86 2.47
N ARG A 446 1.77 14.89 3.11
CA ARG A 446 0.76 15.76 2.49
C ARG A 446 1.35 16.56 1.33
N ASP A 447 2.52 17.13 1.52
CA ASP A 447 3.16 18.03 0.55
C ASP A 447 3.63 17.27 -0.70
N GLN A 448 4.00 15.99 -0.57
CA GLN A 448 4.29 15.11 -1.71
C GLN A 448 3.17 15.11 -2.75
N PHE A 449 1.92 15.12 -2.31
CA PHE A 449 0.77 15.17 -3.22
C PHE A 449 0.71 16.49 -4.00
N VAL A 450 1.02 17.61 -3.35
CA VAL A 450 1.06 18.94 -3.96
C VAL A 450 2.18 19.01 -5.00
N ASP A 451 3.36 18.49 -4.65
CA ASP A 451 4.51 18.42 -5.56
C ASP A 451 4.21 17.56 -6.79
N GLU A 452 3.55 16.42 -6.63
CA GLU A 452 3.16 15.54 -7.73
C GLU A 452 2.19 16.26 -8.70
N ILE A 453 1.22 17.01 -8.17
CA ILE A 453 0.33 17.86 -8.99
C ILE A 453 1.14 18.90 -9.78
N ARG A 454 2.11 19.55 -9.13
CA ARG A 454 2.97 20.55 -9.78
C ARG A 454 3.73 19.93 -10.95
N VAL A 455 4.41 18.80 -10.72
CA VAL A 455 5.17 18.08 -11.75
C VAL A 455 4.27 17.63 -12.90
N ALA A 456 3.07 17.12 -12.60
CA ALA A 456 2.12 16.72 -13.63
C ALA A 456 1.61 17.91 -14.46
N ALA A 457 1.38 19.06 -13.83
CA ALA A 457 1.00 20.30 -14.51
C ALA A 457 2.12 20.78 -15.46
N GLU A 458 3.35 20.83 -14.99
CA GLU A 458 4.53 21.21 -15.80
C GLU A 458 4.70 20.32 -17.03
N LYS A 459 4.59 18.99 -16.86
CA LYS A 459 4.63 18.03 -17.99
C LYS A 459 3.55 18.33 -19.03
N ARG A 460 2.32 18.63 -18.58
CA ARG A 460 1.21 18.98 -19.49
C ARG A 460 1.45 20.31 -20.22
N PHE A 461 2.01 21.32 -19.55
CA PHE A 461 2.34 22.60 -20.19
C PHE A 461 3.46 22.47 -21.21
N ASN A 462 4.54 21.74 -20.88
CA ASN A 462 5.65 21.51 -21.80
C ASN A 462 5.21 20.72 -23.04
N ASN A 463 4.39 19.67 -22.89
CA ASN A 463 3.83 18.93 -24.03
C ASN A 463 2.91 19.79 -24.91
N ARG A 464 2.13 20.71 -24.33
CA ARG A 464 1.30 21.65 -25.11
C ARG A 464 2.15 22.61 -25.93
N ASN A 465 3.25 23.12 -25.38
CA ASN A 465 4.16 24.00 -26.12
C ASN A 465 4.85 23.29 -27.29
N VAL A 466 5.24 22.02 -27.12
CA VAL A 466 5.79 21.19 -28.21
C VAL A 466 4.74 20.88 -29.28
N SER A 467 3.48 20.65 -28.89
CA SER A 467 2.38 20.44 -29.86
C SER A 467 1.98 21.71 -30.62
N ARG A 468 2.20 22.90 -30.05
CA ARG A 468 1.96 24.19 -30.71
C ARG A 468 3.09 24.58 -31.67
N SER A 469 4.34 24.20 -31.39
CA SER A 469 5.45 24.38 -32.34
C SER A 469 5.42 23.42 -33.53
N GLY A 470 4.62 22.33 -33.46
CA GLY A 470 4.42 21.39 -34.57
C GLY A 470 3.31 21.77 -35.56
N ARG A 471 2.65 22.93 -35.38
CA ARG A 471 1.50 23.33 -36.20
C ARG A 471 1.53 24.84 -36.52
N SER A 472 2.63 25.31 -37.09
CA SER A 472 2.69 26.53 -37.89
C SER A 472 3.78 26.41 -38.93
N GLY A 473 3.40 26.13 -40.17
CA GLY A 473 4.27 26.35 -41.31
C GLY A 473 4.44 27.85 -41.56
N GLY A 474 5.69 28.24 -41.85
CA GLY A 474 6.02 29.46 -42.59
C GLY A 474 6.35 30.70 -41.75
N GLY A 475 7.59 31.17 -41.90
CA GLY A 475 7.90 32.61 -41.86
C GLY A 475 8.55 33.17 -40.60
N ASP A 476 9.88 33.01 -40.54
CA ASP A 476 10.83 34.10 -40.27
C ASP A 476 10.42 35.22 -39.27
N LEU A 477 10.64 34.95 -37.97
CA LEU A 477 10.67 36.00 -36.93
C LEU A 477 12.01 36.01 -36.15
N ALA A 478 12.91 35.08 -36.46
CA ALA A 478 14.22 34.96 -35.82
C ALA A 478 15.31 35.81 -36.51
N ASP A 479 15.12 36.20 -37.77
CA ASP A 479 16.06 37.10 -38.47
C ASP A 479 15.72 38.58 -38.29
N ARG A 480 14.53 38.93 -37.76
CA ARG A 480 14.11 40.34 -37.57
C ARG A 480 14.48 40.97 -36.22
N LEU A 481 15.13 40.23 -35.33
CA LEU A 481 15.59 40.76 -34.02
C LEU A 481 17.11 40.79 -33.86
N ARG A 482 17.86 40.56 -34.94
CA ARG A 482 19.33 40.64 -34.93
C ARG A 482 19.89 42.03 -35.32
N ASP A 483 19.03 42.91 -35.86
CA ASP A 483 19.45 44.18 -36.47
C ASP A 483 19.04 45.45 -35.70
N ARG A 484 18.68 45.36 -34.41
CA ARG A 484 18.21 46.55 -33.67
C ARG A 484 18.83 46.89 -32.33
N LEU A 485 19.91 46.23 -31.91
CA LEU A 485 20.69 46.68 -30.75
C LEU A 485 22.18 46.37 -30.98
N GLY A 486 22.77 47.10 -31.92
CA GLY A 486 24.20 47.35 -31.95
C GLY A 486 24.50 48.69 -31.28
N ASP A 487 25.55 48.68 -30.45
CA ASP A 487 26.31 49.83 -29.95
C ASP A 487 25.86 50.50 -28.63
N ARG A 488 26.48 50.08 -27.52
CA ARG A 488 27.43 50.93 -26.78
C ARG A 488 28.13 50.19 -25.63
N SER A 489 29.38 50.58 -25.44
CA SER A 489 30.49 49.94 -24.72
C SER A 489 30.61 50.32 -23.23
N GLY A 490 31.23 49.41 -22.46
CA GLY A 490 32.19 49.74 -21.39
C GLY A 490 31.79 49.46 -19.93
N GLY A 491 32.53 48.57 -19.24
CA GLY A 491 32.67 48.60 -17.78
C GLY A 491 32.80 47.23 -17.06
N SER A 492 34.03 46.91 -16.65
CA SER A 492 34.49 45.76 -15.85
C SER A 492 33.79 45.55 -14.49
N SER A 493 33.52 44.29 -14.09
CA SER A 493 34.20 43.63 -12.95
C SER A 493 33.63 42.23 -12.62
N SER A 494 34.46 41.47 -11.93
CA SER A 494 34.46 40.03 -11.61
C SER A 494 33.33 39.52 -10.71
N GLN A 495 32.89 38.27 -10.89
CA GLN A 495 33.18 37.09 -10.02
C GLN A 495 32.14 35.95 -10.20
N THR A 496 32.68 34.72 -10.26
CA THR A 496 32.11 33.41 -9.87
C THR A 496 30.92 32.79 -10.63
N GLY A 497 31.20 31.62 -11.23
CA GLY A 497 30.41 30.39 -11.02
C GLY A 497 29.10 30.24 -11.79
N ASN A 498 29.18 29.95 -13.09
CA ASN A 498 28.02 29.66 -13.93
C ASN A 498 27.54 28.21 -13.75
N SER A 499 26.46 27.99 -12.98
CA SER A 499 25.56 26.84 -13.17
C SER A 499 24.40 27.28 -14.06
N ARG A 500 24.38 26.82 -15.31
CA ARG A 500 23.29 27.04 -16.26
C ARG A 500 22.05 26.25 -15.84
N LEU A 501 20.97 26.97 -15.50
CA LEU A 501 19.53 26.68 -15.70
C LEU A 501 18.73 27.29 -14.52
N GLY A 502 18.22 28.50 -14.71
CA GLY A 502 17.37 29.16 -13.73
C GLY A 502 16.87 30.50 -14.24
N GLY A 503 15.78 30.48 -15.01
CA GLY A 503 14.97 31.69 -15.21
C GLY A 503 14.07 31.90 -14.00
N ASP A 504 13.90 33.15 -13.57
CA ASP A 504 13.01 33.57 -12.47
C ASP A 504 11.55 33.17 -12.77
N TRP A 505 11.19 31.98 -12.33
CA TRP A 505 9.85 31.40 -12.48
C TRP A 505 8.91 31.86 -11.35
N ARG A 506 9.46 32.29 -10.21
CA ARG A 506 8.70 32.75 -9.05
C ARG A 506 7.99 34.08 -9.36
N GLY A 507 8.67 35.01 -10.03
CA GLY A 507 8.05 36.24 -10.54
C GLY A 507 6.93 35.99 -11.56
N ARG A 508 7.06 34.95 -12.39
CA ARG A 508 6.05 34.59 -13.41
C ARG A 508 4.82 33.91 -12.83
N LEU A 509 4.95 33.14 -11.75
CA LEU A 509 3.80 32.52 -11.07
C LEU A 509 3.02 33.55 -10.24
N GLY A 510 3.71 34.44 -9.52
CA GLY A 510 3.08 35.55 -8.81
C GLY A 510 2.33 36.53 -9.73
N SER A 511 2.82 36.71 -10.96
CA SER A 511 2.12 37.52 -11.98
C SER A 511 0.85 36.85 -12.52
N ARG A 512 0.79 35.52 -12.55
CA ARG A 512 -0.38 34.74 -13.01
C ARG A 512 -1.46 34.57 -11.94
N LEU A 513 -1.06 34.53 -10.66
CA LEU A 513 -2.02 34.51 -9.56
C LEU A 513 -2.76 35.85 -9.41
N LYS A 514 -2.11 36.96 -9.79
CA LYS A 514 -2.78 38.27 -9.97
C LYS A 514 -3.83 38.30 -11.08
N GLU A 515 -3.85 37.33 -12.01
CA GLU A 515 -4.89 37.23 -13.03
C GLU A 515 -6.17 36.53 -12.51
N LEU A 516 -6.13 35.96 -11.28
CA LEU A 516 -7.26 35.29 -10.64
C LEU A 516 -8.03 36.19 -9.66
N ASP A 517 -7.34 37.15 -9.06
CA ASP A 517 -7.93 38.25 -8.26
C ASP A 517 -8.56 39.26 -9.24
N LYS A 518 -9.81 38.97 -9.65
CA LYS A 518 -10.50 39.72 -10.71
C LYS A 518 -10.98 41.07 -10.22
N ASN A 519 -11.27 41.17 -8.92
CA ASN A 519 -11.70 42.40 -8.26
C ASN A 519 -10.50 43.25 -7.74
N ASN A 520 -9.28 42.73 -7.82
CA ASN A 520 -7.99 43.36 -7.49
C ASN A 520 -7.91 43.80 -6.01
N ASN A 521 -8.54 43.03 -5.11
CA ASN A 521 -8.61 43.32 -3.68
C ASN A 521 -7.45 42.69 -2.87
N GLY A 522 -6.59 41.89 -3.52
CA GLY A 522 -5.45 41.23 -2.91
C GLY A 522 -5.75 39.88 -2.25
N VAL A 523 -6.97 39.36 -2.40
CA VAL A 523 -7.48 38.09 -1.88
C VAL A 523 -8.12 37.31 -3.04
N ILE A 524 -7.92 35.99 -3.10
CA ILE A 524 -8.59 35.17 -4.12
C ILE A 524 -9.84 34.55 -3.51
N GLU A 525 -11.02 35.03 -3.93
CA GLU A 525 -12.31 34.55 -3.43
C GLU A 525 -12.79 33.32 -4.20
N ALA A 526 -13.60 32.48 -3.54
CA ALA A 526 -14.06 31.21 -4.11
C ALA A 526 -14.88 31.38 -5.40
N ASP A 527 -15.56 32.51 -5.59
CA ASP A 527 -16.34 32.82 -6.78
C ASP A 527 -15.51 33.29 -7.97
N GLU A 528 -14.28 33.76 -7.74
CA GLU A 528 -13.37 34.21 -8.78
C GLU A 528 -12.65 33.05 -9.51
N VAL A 529 -12.68 31.86 -8.89
CA VAL A 529 -11.95 30.66 -9.32
C VAL A 529 -12.90 29.63 -9.96
N ASP A 530 -12.49 29.03 -11.08
CA ASP A 530 -13.29 28.01 -11.77
C ASP A 530 -13.53 26.75 -10.91
N ASP A 531 -14.63 26.01 -11.15
CA ASP A 531 -15.03 24.86 -10.32
C ASP A 531 -13.97 23.73 -10.23
N ARG A 532 -13.06 23.65 -11.19
CA ARG A 532 -11.94 22.70 -11.15
C ARG A 532 -10.83 23.20 -10.24
N SER A 533 -10.63 24.52 -10.19
CA SER A 533 -9.60 25.21 -9.39
C SER A 533 -10.02 25.48 -7.93
N ARG A 534 -11.33 25.62 -7.64
CA ARG A 534 -11.89 25.71 -6.27
C ARG A 534 -11.47 24.57 -5.35
N ARG A 535 -11.15 23.42 -5.91
CA ARG A 535 -10.70 22.23 -5.15
C ARG A 535 -9.32 22.43 -4.55
N TYR A 536 -8.49 23.32 -5.11
CA TYR A 536 -7.13 23.59 -4.65
C TYR A 536 -7.04 24.72 -3.62
N ILE A 537 -8.02 25.63 -3.60
CA ILE A 537 -8.12 26.73 -2.61
C ILE A 537 -7.99 26.18 -1.19
N ARG A 538 -8.72 25.12 -0.86
CA ARG A 538 -8.69 24.46 0.47
C ARG A 538 -7.36 23.85 0.91
N PHE A 539 -6.37 23.77 0.02
CA PHE A 539 -5.02 23.30 0.33
C PHE A 539 -4.02 24.45 0.53
N ILE A 540 -4.42 25.67 0.14
CA ILE A 540 -3.61 26.90 0.23
C ILE A 540 -4.15 27.80 1.35
N ASP A 541 -5.47 27.78 1.54
CA ASP A 541 -6.20 28.33 2.68
C ASP A 541 -5.84 27.54 3.95
N THR A 542 -4.76 27.97 4.59
CA THR A 542 -4.17 27.33 5.78
C THR A 542 -4.94 27.68 7.04
N ASN A 543 -5.55 28.86 7.09
CA ASN A 543 -6.34 29.33 8.23
C ASN A 543 -7.81 28.85 8.18
N LYS A 544 -8.25 28.29 7.05
CA LYS A 544 -9.57 27.71 6.76
C LYS A 544 -10.71 28.73 6.77
N ASP A 545 -10.44 29.97 6.42
CA ASP A 545 -11.46 31.02 6.34
C ASP A 545 -12.24 31.01 5.01
N GLY A 546 -11.82 30.18 4.05
CA GLY A 546 -12.46 30.02 2.75
C GLY A 546 -11.96 31.00 1.68
N GLU A 547 -11.02 31.86 2.03
CA GLU A 547 -10.33 32.82 1.18
C GLU A 547 -8.84 32.44 1.10
N VAL A 548 -8.11 32.99 0.12
CA VAL A 548 -6.65 32.80 0.03
C VAL A 548 -5.99 34.16 0.06
N SER A 549 -5.34 34.43 1.20
CA SER A 549 -4.64 35.69 1.45
C SER A 549 -3.28 35.76 0.76
N LYS A 550 -2.76 36.99 0.62
CA LYS A 550 -1.42 37.23 0.07
C LYS A 550 -0.33 36.59 0.93
N GLU A 551 -0.54 36.52 2.24
CA GLU A 551 0.33 35.88 3.22
C GLU A 551 0.39 34.36 2.99
N GLU A 552 -0.75 33.72 2.76
CA GLU A 552 -0.84 32.29 2.45
C GLU A 552 -0.20 31.95 1.11
N LEU A 553 -0.40 32.79 0.10
CA LEU A 553 0.29 32.68 -1.19
C LEU A 553 1.80 32.91 -1.08
N SER A 554 2.24 33.77 -0.17
CA SER A 554 3.66 34.03 0.07
C SER A 554 4.34 32.92 0.88
N SER A 555 3.59 32.20 1.72
CA SER A 555 4.08 31.03 2.49
C SER A 555 4.47 29.85 1.58
N LEU A 556 3.82 29.73 0.42
CA LEU A 556 4.19 28.78 -0.65
C LEU A 556 5.50 29.15 -1.37
N ASN A 557 5.96 30.40 -1.26
CA ASN A 557 7.13 30.93 -1.95
C ASN A 557 8.41 30.98 -1.07
N GLY A 558 8.39 30.42 0.15
CA GLY A 558 9.49 30.57 1.12
C GLY A 558 9.77 29.37 2.02
N ARG A 559 10.42 28.34 1.49
CA ARG A 559 11.74 27.84 1.94
C ARG A 559 12.56 27.42 0.72
#